data_AF-A0A524QT41-F1
#
_entry.id   AF-A0A524QT41-F1
#
_cell.length_a   1.000
_cell.length_b   1.000
_cell.length_c   1.000
_cell.angle_alpha   90.00
_cell.angle_beta   90.00
_cell.angle_gamma   90.00
#
_symmetry.space_group_name_H-M   'P 1'
#
loop_
_entity.id
_entity.type
_entity.pdbx_description
1 polymer ?
#
loop_
_entity_poly.entity_id
_entity_poly.type
_entity_poly.pdbx_seq_one_letter_code
_entity_poly.pdbx_strand_id
1 'polypeptide(L)'
;MSSRSDPPRMMCGHAANALDVKTNQPSCVICITTRPEFARTINADYSIEKREARCGYDKPGEGGGGKYRLHEDGDSITPSRIQLAFFESKPLEEWDLYYCGCWGWD
;
A
#
# COMPACT_ATOMS: atom_id res chain seq x y z
N MET A 1 -5.67 21.81 -13.53
CA MET A 1 -5.82 20.43 -13.02
C MET A 1 -5.98 20.55 -11.51
N SER A 2 -7.14 20.20 -10.95
CA SER A 2 -7.34 20.27 -9.50
C SER A 2 -6.38 19.27 -8.85
N SER A 3 -5.44 19.74 -8.03
CA SER A 3 -4.56 18.85 -7.26
C SER A 3 -5.45 18.00 -6.37
N ARG A 4 -5.65 16.73 -6.74
CA ARG A 4 -6.30 15.79 -5.82
C ARG A 4 -5.37 15.66 -4.61
N SER A 5 -5.90 15.97 -3.44
CA SER A 5 -5.20 15.71 -2.18
C SER A 5 -4.85 14.24 -2.09
N ASP A 6 -3.67 13.93 -1.56
CA ASP A 6 -3.21 12.56 -1.39
C ASP A 6 -4.21 11.75 -0.56
N PRO A 7 -4.46 10.47 -0.91
CA PRO A 7 -5.33 9.64 -0.10
C PRO A 7 -4.76 9.51 1.32
N PRO A 8 -5.60 9.56 2.36
CA PRO A 8 -5.12 9.34 3.72
C PRO A 8 -4.72 7.87 3.91
N ARG A 9 -3.81 7.64 4.84
CA ARG A 9 -3.49 6.29 5.30
C ARG A 9 -4.50 5.84 6.35
N MET A 10 -4.90 4.58 6.27
CA MET A 10 -5.81 3.94 7.22
C MET A 10 -5.03 3.26 8.37
N MET A 11 -5.67 3.01 9.50
CA MET A 11 -5.09 2.29 10.64
C MET A 11 -4.72 0.85 10.30
N CYS A 12 -5.29 0.27 9.25
CA CYS A 12 -4.87 -1.04 8.75
C CYS A 12 -3.49 -1.03 8.06
N GLY A 13 -2.89 0.14 7.87
CA GLY A 13 -1.60 0.33 7.19
C GLY A 13 -1.72 0.66 5.71
N HIS A 14 -2.87 0.38 5.08
CA HIS A 14 -3.10 0.65 3.67
C HIS A 14 -3.50 2.09 3.38
N ALA A 15 -3.22 2.56 2.16
CA ALA A 15 -3.83 3.78 1.64
C ALA A 15 -5.37 3.64 1.53
N ALA A 16 -6.09 4.74 1.66
CA ALA A 16 -7.51 4.77 1.33
C ALA A 16 -7.69 4.55 -0.19
N ASN A 17 -8.50 3.56 -0.57
CA ASN A 17 -8.80 3.25 -1.97
C ASN A 17 -10.27 3.44 -2.33
N ALA A 18 -11.14 3.75 -1.37
CA ALA A 18 -12.56 4.01 -1.61
C ALA A 18 -13.14 5.02 -0.61
N LEU A 19 -14.36 5.47 -0.88
CA LEU A 19 -15.18 6.25 0.04
C LEU A 19 -16.38 5.40 0.48
N ASP A 20 -16.72 5.44 1.77
CA ASP A 20 -17.98 4.89 2.26
C ASP A 20 -19.12 5.74 1.69
N VAL A 21 -20.06 5.11 0.97
CA VAL A 21 -21.14 5.82 0.26
C VAL A 21 -22.13 6.53 1.19
N LYS A 22 -22.21 6.15 2.47
CA LYS A 22 -23.14 6.74 3.44
C LYS A 22 -22.50 7.91 4.16
N THR A 23 -21.22 7.79 4.54
CA THR A 23 -20.53 8.79 5.35
C THR A 23 -19.58 9.68 4.54
N ASN A 24 -19.32 9.32 3.28
CA ASN A 24 -18.31 9.92 2.42
C ASN A 24 -16.89 9.91 3.03
N GLN A 25 -16.62 8.99 3.96
CA GLN A 25 -15.32 8.87 4.63
C GLN A 25 -14.39 7.93 3.86
N PRO A 26 -13.07 8.19 3.87
CA PRO A 26 -12.08 7.31 3.27
C PRO A 26 -12.09 5.91 3.91
N SER A 27 -11.85 4.90 3.08
CA SER A 27 -11.84 3.50 3.50
C SER A 27 -10.82 2.66 2.71
N CYS A 28 -10.33 1.60 3.35
CA CYS A 28 -9.48 0.57 2.73
C CYS A 28 -10.35 -0.62 2.28
N VAL A 29 -10.50 -0.80 0.97
CA VAL A 29 -11.28 -1.93 0.40
C VAL A 29 -10.64 -3.29 0.63
N ILE A 30 -9.33 -3.34 0.84
CA ILE A 30 -8.59 -4.58 1.11
C ILE A 30 -8.98 -5.14 2.49
N CYS A 31 -9.14 -4.26 3.48
CA CYS A 31 -9.34 -4.66 4.87
C CYS A 31 -10.77 -4.49 5.38
N ILE A 32 -11.68 -3.89 4.61
CA ILE A 32 -13.03 -3.54 5.07
C ILE A 32 -13.84 -4.73 5.60
N THR A 33 -13.61 -5.93 5.08
CA THR A 33 -14.33 -7.14 5.48
C THR A 33 -13.68 -7.90 6.62
N THR A 34 -12.37 -7.73 6.84
CA THR A 34 -11.60 -8.49 7.83
C THR A 34 -11.29 -7.70 9.09
N ARG A 35 -11.11 -6.38 8.96
CA ARG A 35 -10.76 -5.42 10.02
C ARG A 35 -11.48 -4.08 9.80
N PRO A 36 -12.83 -4.06 9.84
CA PRO A 36 -13.63 -2.90 9.43
C PRO A 36 -13.32 -1.63 10.23
N GLU A 37 -13.00 -1.75 11.51
CA GLU A 37 -12.63 -0.62 12.37
C GLU A 37 -11.32 0.03 11.94
N PHE A 38 -10.30 -0.77 11.60
CA PHE A 38 -9.01 -0.27 11.11
C PHE A 38 -9.11 0.25 9.67
N ALA A 39 -9.97 -0.35 8.86
CA ALA A 39 -10.17 0.01 7.46
C ALA A 39 -10.95 1.32 7.27
N ARG A 40 -11.58 1.86 8.32
CA ARG A 40 -12.36 3.12 8.31
C ARG A 40 -11.73 4.24 9.14
N THR A 41 -10.68 3.95 9.89
CA THR A 41 -10.03 4.93 10.76
C THR A 41 -8.74 5.43 10.13
N ILE A 42 -8.55 6.74 10.04
CA ILE A 42 -7.32 7.36 9.52
C ILE A 42 -6.20 7.21 10.55
N ASN A 43 -4.98 6.87 10.10
CA ASN A 43 -3.78 6.87 10.93
C ASN A 43 -2.91 8.09 10.58
N ALA A 44 -2.90 9.09 11.45
CA ALA A 44 -2.15 10.33 11.27
C ALA A 44 -0.68 10.26 11.75
N ASP A 45 -0.34 9.28 12.60
CA ASP A 45 0.84 9.40 13.46
C ASP A 45 2.13 8.77 12.89
N TYR A 46 2.04 8.00 11.82
CA TYR A 46 3.21 7.37 11.21
C TYR A 46 3.79 8.21 10.07
N SER A 47 5.07 8.55 10.13
CA SER A 47 5.76 9.20 9.01
C SER A 47 6.36 8.15 8.09
N ILE A 48 6.04 8.24 6.80
CA ILE A 48 6.67 7.45 5.73
C ILE A 48 7.83 8.21 5.07
N GLU A 49 8.17 9.39 5.59
CA GLU A 49 9.24 10.20 5.04
C GLU A 49 10.56 9.43 5.10
N LYS A 50 11.29 9.43 3.97
CA LYS A 50 12.58 8.74 3.81
C LYS A 50 12.51 7.21 3.89
N ARG A 51 11.31 6.62 3.93
CA ARG A 51 11.14 5.18 3.73
C ARG A 51 11.07 4.85 2.25
N GLU A 52 11.38 3.60 1.94
CA GLU A 52 11.25 3.04 0.61
C GLU A 52 10.16 1.96 0.61
N ALA A 53 9.42 1.89 -0.48
CA ALA A 53 8.41 0.88 -0.75
C ALA A 53 8.91 -0.08 -1.83
N ARG A 54 8.53 -1.34 -1.68
CA ARG A 54 8.89 -2.44 -2.58
C ARG A 54 7.67 -3.05 -3.23
N CYS A 55 7.82 -3.56 -4.45
CA CYS A 55 6.75 -4.30 -5.06
C CYS A 55 6.42 -5.55 -4.23
N GLY A 56 5.19 -5.66 -3.73
CA GLY A 56 4.72 -6.80 -2.94
C GLY A 56 4.40 -8.03 -3.78
N TYR A 57 4.59 -7.96 -5.09
CA TYR A 57 4.15 -8.96 -6.06
C TYR A 57 5.30 -9.41 -6.97
N ASP A 58 6.46 -9.73 -6.38
CA ASP A 58 7.56 -10.40 -7.08
C ASP A 58 7.08 -11.75 -7.64
N LYS A 59 7.53 -12.11 -8.84
CA LYS A 59 7.15 -13.37 -9.50
C LYS A 59 7.51 -14.57 -8.61
N PRO A 60 6.55 -15.46 -8.28
CA PRO A 60 6.89 -16.79 -7.82
C PRO A 60 7.45 -17.57 -9.02
N GLY A 61 8.77 -17.50 -9.20
CA GLY A 61 9.51 -18.31 -10.16
C GLY A 61 10.46 -19.25 -9.43
N GLU A 62 10.09 -20.52 -9.38
CA GLU A 62 10.87 -21.68 -8.89
C GLU A 62 10.96 -21.86 -7.36
N GLY A 63 10.05 -22.66 -6.82
CA GLY A 63 10.10 -23.16 -5.44
C GLY A 63 9.17 -22.40 -4.51
N GLY A 64 7.95 -22.92 -4.35
CA GLY A 64 6.94 -22.35 -3.47
C GLY A 64 7.43 -22.21 -2.03
N GLY A 65 7.04 -21.10 -1.40
CA GLY A 65 7.19 -20.89 0.03
C GLY A 65 8.15 -19.77 0.39
N GLY A 66 7.63 -18.54 0.37
CA GLY A 66 8.07 -17.49 1.29
C GLY A 66 9.46 -16.91 1.03
N LYS A 67 9.49 -15.76 0.36
CA LYS A 67 10.26 -14.55 0.68
C LYS A 67 10.18 -13.62 -0.54
N TYR A 68 9.81 -12.37 -0.30
CA TYR A 68 9.83 -11.30 -1.30
C TYR A 68 11.21 -11.28 -1.98
N ARG A 69 11.27 -11.64 -3.27
CA ARG A 69 12.52 -11.66 -4.05
C ARG A 69 12.58 -10.36 -4.83
N LEU A 70 13.29 -9.39 -4.27
CA LEU A 70 13.69 -8.16 -4.95
C LEU A 70 13.93 -8.41 -6.44
N HIS A 71 13.26 -7.67 -7.31
CA HIS A 71 13.69 -7.62 -8.70
C HIS A 71 15.17 -7.20 -8.72
N GLU A 72 16.03 -8.02 -9.32
CA GLU A 72 17.48 -7.79 -9.37
C GLU A 72 17.86 -6.52 -10.15
N ASP A 73 16.92 -5.98 -10.95
CA ASP A 73 17.06 -4.76 -11.74
C ASP A 73 16.89 -3.46 -10.93
N GLY A 74 16.42 -3.53 -9.68
CA GLY A 74 16.19 -2.34 -8.85
C GLY A 74 14.94 -1.53 -9.24
N ASP A 75 14.18 -1.93 -10.25
CA ASP A 75 12.96 -1.24 -10.71
C ASP A 75 11.78 -1.42 -9.76
N SER A 76 11.93 -2.27 -8.74
CA SER A 76 10.89 -2.58 -7.75
C SER A 76 10.97 -1.74 -6.47
N ILE A 77 11.95 -0.83 -6.35
CA ILE A 77 12.15 0.04 -5.18
C ILE A 77 11.83 1.50 -5.54
N THR A 78 11.00 2.15 -4.72
CA THR A 78 10.64 3.57 -4.88
C THR A 78 10.54 4.23 -3.51
N PRO A 79 10.69 5.56 -3.38
CA PRO A 79 10.30 6.26 -2.15
C PRO A 79 8.85 5.93 -1.76
N SER A 80 8.63 5.66 -0.48
CA SER A 80 7.31 5.38 0.08
C SER A 80 6.36 6.55 -0.18
N ARG A 81 5.20 6.24 -0.77
CA ARG A 81 4.19 7.20 -1.20
C ARG A 81 2.81 6.57 -1.02
N ILE A 82 1.90 7.24 -0.32
CA ILE A 82 0.53 6.75 -0.10
C ILE A 82 -0.26 6.63 -1.42
N GLN A 83 0.21 7.31 -2.46
CA GLN A 83 -0.32 7.29 -3.81
C GLN A 83 0.05 6.02 -4.59
N LEU A 84 0.98 5.20 -4.11
CA LEU A 84 1.33 3.94 -4.78
C LEU A 84 0.13 2.99 -4.75
N ALA A 85 -0.04 2.24 -5.85
CA ALA A 85 -1.17 1.32 -5.96
C ALA A 85 -1.11 0.28 -4.84
N PHE A 86 -2.23 0.13 -4.12
CA PHE A 86 -2.35 -0.78 -2.97
C PHE A 86 -1.23 -0.62 -1.93
N PHE A 87 -0.72 0.60 -1.73
CA PHE A 87 0.32 0.89 -0.75
C PHE A 87 -0.04 0.35 0.64
N GLU A 88 0.92 -0.31 1.28
CA GLU A 88 0.86 -0.79 2.65
C GLU A 88 2.09 -0.35 3.43
N SER A 89 1.87 0.41 4.49
CA SER A 89 2.92 0.77 5.42
C SER A 89 3.22 -0.35 6.41
N LYS A 90 4.50 -0.68 6.57
CA LYS A 90 4.99 -1.74 7.47
C LYS A 90 5.94 -1.14 8.52
N PRO A 91 5.41 -0.54 9.60
CA PRO A 91 6.24 0.23 10.54
C PRO A 91 7.31 -0.57 11.27
N LEU A 92 7.12 -1.89 11.38
CA LEU A 92 8.06 -2.80 12.03
C LEU A 92 9.00 -3.48 11.03
N GLU A 93 8.85 -3.21 9.74
CA GLU A 93 9.68 -3.77 8.68
C GLU A 93 10.55 -2.68 8.05
N GLU A 94 11.61 -3.10 7.39
CA GLU A 94 12.59 -2.23 6.74
C GLU A 94 11.97 -1.46 5.55
N TRP A 95 10.97 -2.05 4.89
CA TRP A 95 10.36 -1.54 3.66
C TRP A 95 8.85 -1.48 3.77
N ASP A 96 8.22 -0.51 3.11
CA ASP A 96 6.78 -0.55 2.84
C ASP A 96 6.51 -1.39 1.58
N LEU A 97 5.24 -1.71 1.30
CA LEU A 97 4.85 -2.48 0.12
C LEU A 97 3.95 -1.67 -0.80
N TYR A 98 4.03 -1.95 -2.09
CA TYR A 98 3.07 -1.47 -3.09
C TYR A 98 2.89 -2.48 -4.21
N TYR A 99 1.90 -2.27 -5.07
CA TYR A 99 1.71 -3.05 -6.28
C TYR A 99 2.25 -2.30 -7.49
N CYS A 100 3.21 -2.91 -8.19
CA CYS A 100 3.92 -2.29 -9.30
C CYS A 100 3.38 -2.66 -10.69
N GLY A 101 2.19 -3.27 -10.79
CA GLY A 101 1.57 -3.56 -12.10
C GLY A 101 2.17 -4.76 -12.87
N CYS A 102 3.12 -5.51 -12.29
CA CYS A 102 3.86 -6.63 -12.93
C CYS A 102 3.04 -7.74 -13.63
N TRP A 103 1.71 -7.72 -13.56
CA TRP A 103 0.81 -8.67 -14.21
C TRP A 103 -0.07 -8.02 -15.29
N GLY A 104 0.41 -6.94 -15.89
CA GLY A 104 -0.28 -6.27 -17.01
C GLY A 104 -1.39 -5.33 -16.59
N TRP A 105 -1.27 -4.75 -15.38
CA TRP A 105 -2.12 -3.66 -14.93
C TRP A 105 -1.29 -2.36 -15.00
N ASP A 106 -1.23 -1.76 -16.19
CA ASP A 106 -0.68 -0.42 -16.46
C ASP A 106 -1.76 0.46 -17.13
#